data_AF-A0A7J9WCU3-F1
#
_entry.id   AF-A0A7J9WCU3-F1
#
_cell.length_a   1.000
_cell.length_b   1.000
_cell.length_c   1.000
_cell.angle_alpha   90.00
_cell.angle_beta   90.00
_cell.angle_gamma   90.00
#
_symmetry.space_group_name_H-M   'P 1'
#
loop_
_entity.id
_entity.type
_entity.pdbx_description
1 polymer ?
#
loop_
_entity_poly.entity_id
_entity_poly.type
_entity_poly.pdbx_seq_one_letter_code
_entity_poly.pdbx_strand_id
1 'polypeptide(L)'
;MRLVLDPNAVVSAVVADGVSRRLVEAWRPERRFELIVCPLLLDELEDVLPRERFRRFLDLDDVEVLMAQLRTAAVVVADPDEIEPVTADPRDDYLVALAVRERRRRPHLR
;
A
#
# COMPACT_ATOMS: atom_id res chain seq x y z
N MET A 1 -13.19 1.59 -8.09
CA MET A 1 -13.07 1.65 -6.61
C MET A 1 -11.63 2.02 -6.29
N ARG A 2 -11.38 2.84 -5.26
CA ARG A 2 -10.02 3.24 -4.84
C ARG A 2 -9.72 2.58 -3.50
N LEU A 3 -8.52 2.00 -3.37
CA LEU A 3 -8.10 1.24 -2.21
C LEU A 3 -6.79 1.82 -1.66
N VAL A 4 -6.73 2.07 -0.37
CA VAL A 4 -5.49 2.29 0.38
C VAL A 4 -5.25 1.01 1.17
N LEU A 5 -4.06 0.42 1.05
CA LEU A 5 -3.68 -0.75 1.81
C LEU A 5 -2.78 -0.35 2.98
N ASP A 6 -3.02 -0.93 4.13
CA ASP A 6 -2.07 -0.93 5.24
C ASP A 6 -0.78 -1.66 4.80
N PRO A 7 0.43 -1.12 5.11
CA PRO A 7 1.70 -1.81 4.87
C PRO A 7 1.73 -3.24 5.42
N ASN A 8 1.14 -3.49 6.60
CA ASN A 8 1.00 -4.82 7.17
C ASN A 8 0.13 -5.75 6.32
N ALA A 9 -0.86 -5.23 5.58
CA ALA A 9 -1.63 -6.02 4.64
C ALA A 9 -0.77 -6.44 3.44
N VAL A 10 0.09 -5.55 2.94
CA VAL A 10 1.06 -5.88 1.87
C VAL A 10 2.07 -6.92 2.36
N VAL A 11 2.63 -6.73 3.57
CA VAL A 11 3.51 -7.72 4.20
C VAL A 11 2.79 -9.06 4.37
N SER A 12 1.55 -9.05 4.85
CA SER A 12 0.73 -10.27 5.01
C SER A 12 0.49 -10.99 3.68
N ALA A 13 0.32 -10.25 2.58
CA ALA A 13 0.18 -10.81 1.24
C ALA A 13 1.44 -11.54 0.75
N VAL A 14 2.61 -11.10 1.23
CA VAL A 14 3.90 -11.74 0.96
C VAL A 14 4.08 -13.01 1.79
N VAL A 15 3.80 -12.95 3.09
CA VAL A 15 4.15 -14.04 4.02
C VAL A 15 3.13 -15.17 4.10
N ALA A 16 1.89 -14.94 3.67
CA ALA A 16 0.81 -15.91 3.84
C ALA A 16 -0.17 -15.91 2.65
N ASP A 17 -0.67 -17.09 2.32
CA ASP A 17 -1.85 -17.22 1.48
C ASP A 17 -3.09 -16.77 2.26
N GLY A 18 -3.90 -15.89 1.68
CA GLY A 18 -5.04 -15.32 2.38
C GLY A 18 -5.70 -14.16 1.67
N VAL A 19 -6.55 -13.44 2.39
CA VAL A 19 -7.31 -12.30 1.84
C VAL A 19 -6.38 -11.22 1.29
N SER A 20 -5.30 -10.89 2.00
CA SER A 20 -4.34 -9.88 1.55
C SER A 20 -3.65 -10.28 0.25
N ARG A 21 -3.22 -11.54 0.11
CA ARG A 21 -2.65 -12.06 -1.13
C ARG A 21 -3.63 -11.96 -2.29
N ARG A 22 -4.89 -12.40 -2.08
CA ARG A 22 -5.94 -12.29 -3.10
C ARG A 22 -6.25 -10.85 -3.49
N LEU A 23 -6.17 -9.90 -2.55
CA LEU A 23 -6.33 -8.47 -2.83
C LEU A 23 -5.20 -7.96 -3.73
N VAL A 24 -3.94 -8.23 -3.38
CA VAL A 24 -2.77 -7.84 -4.19
C VAL A 24 -2.80 -8.50 -5.57
N GLU A 25 -3.18 -9.78 -5.64
CA GLU A 25 -3.35 -10.50 -6.90
C GLU A 25 -4.46 -9.90 -7.76
N ALA A 26 -5.61 -9.51 -7.18
CA ALA A 26 -6.74 -8.92 -7.90
C ALA A 26 -6.52 -7.46 -8.35
N TRP A 27 -5.55 -6.76 -7.74
CA TRP A 27 -5.04 -5.49 -8.27
C TRP A 27 -4.34 -5.72 -9.63
N ARG A 28 -3.72 -6.88 -9.79
CA ARG A 28 -3.14 -7.35 -11.05
C ARG A 28 -4.10 -8.33 -11.75
N PRO A 29 -3.79 -8.83 -12.93
CA PRO A 29 -4.16 -8.27 -14.26
C PRO A 29 -5.55 -7.60 -14.41
N GLU A 30 -6.51 -7.85 -13.52
CA GLU A 30 -7.92 -7.52 -13.75
C GLU A 30 -8.30 -6.06 -13.41
N ARG A 31 -7.37 -5.28 -12.81
CA ARG A 31 -7.53 -3.85 -12.43
C ARG A 31 -8.90 -3.54 -11.82
N ARG A 32 -9.41 -4.42 -10.95
CA ARG A 32 -10.75 -4.27 -10.36
C ARG A 32 -10.88 -3.03 -9.47
N PHE A 33 -9.75 -2.47 -9.05
CA PHE A 33 -9.65 -1.24 -8.28
C PHE A 33 -8.33 -0.52 -8.55
N GLU A 34 -8.30 0.78 -8.23
CA GLU A 34 -7.09 1.59 -8.18
C GLU A 34 -6.46 1.47 -6.80
N LEU A 35 -5.25 0.93 -6.72
CA LEU A 35 -4.45 1.00 -5.51
C LEU A 35 -3.86 2.40 -5.40
N ILE A 36 -4.08 3.08 -4.27
CA ILE A 36 -3.51 4.39 -3.96
C ILE A 36 -2.36 4.20 -2.98
N VAL A 37 -1.22 4.82 -3.27
CA VAL A 37 -0.04 4.85 -2.39
C VAL A 37 0.49 6.27 -2.26
N CYS A 38 1.22 6.55 -1.18
CA CYS A 38 1.91 7.82 -0.95
C CYS A 38 3.34 7.55 -0.43
N PRO A 39 4.25 8.55 -0.43
CA PRO A 39 5.60 8.39 0.09
C PRO A 39 5.68 7.76 1.48
N LEU A 40 4.88 8.20 2.46
CA LEU A 40 4.87 7.61 3.81
C LEU A 40 4.64 6.10 3.80
N LEU A 41 3.70 5.63 2.98
CA LEU A 41 3.39 4.20 2.82
C LEU A 41 4.56 3.43 2.20
N LEU A 42 5.14 4.00 1.14
CA LEU A 42 6.26 3.39 0.44
C LEU A 42 7.49 3.30 1.32
N ASP A 43 7.80 4.35 2.08
CA ASP A 43 8.93 4.41 3.01
C ASP A 43 8.76 3.36 4.12
N GLU A 44 7.55 3.19 4.65
CA GLU A 44 7.28 2.15 5.65
C GLU A 44 7.51 0.74 5.08
N LEU A 45 7.08 0.47 3.84
CA LEU A 45 7.36 -0.79 3.18
C LEU A 45 8.85 -1.01 2.92
N GLU A 46 9.55 0.04 2.48
CA GLU A 46 10.99 0.03 2.22
C GLU A 46 11.80 -0.19 3.51
N ASP A 47 11.30 0.26 4.66
CA ASP A 47 11.90 0.02 5.98
C ASP A 47 11.57 -1.37 6.55
N VAL A 48 10.42 -1.94 6.20
CA VAL A 48 9.90 -3.17 6.80
C VAL A 48 10.32 -4.41 6.01
N LEU A 49 10.15 -4.42 4.69
CA LEU A 49 10.33 -5.60 3.85
C LEU A 49 11.77 -6.14 3.80
N PRO A 50 12.84 -5.31 3.82
CA PRO A 50 14.23 -5.81 3.82
C PRO A 50 14.69 -6.47 5.13
N ARG A 51 13.88 -6.39 6.20
CA ARG A 51 14.26 -6.91 7.52
C ARG A 51 14.46 -8.42 7.49
N GLU A 52 15.46 -8.91 8.22
CA GLU A 52 15.91 -10.31 8.19
C GLU A 52 14.80 -11.33 8.42
N ARG A 53 13.81 -11.01 9.27
CA ARG A 53 12.64 -11.87 9.55
C ARG A 53 11.78 -12.19 8.31
N PHE A 54 11.86 -11.39 7.24
CA PHE A 54 11.10 -11.57 6.01
C PHE A 54 11.90 -12.24 4.88
N ARG A 55 13.23 -12.38 5.01
CA ARG A 55 14.11 -12.97 3.99
C ARG A 55 13.76 -14.40 3.60
N ARG A 56 13.04 -15.13 4.46
CA ARG A 56 12.55 -16.50 4.14
C ARG A 56 11.35 -16.51 3.19
N PHE A 57 10.71 -15.37 2.97
CA PHE A 57 9.51 -15.22 2.14
C PHE A 57 9.77 -14.39 0.88
N LEU A 58 10.66 -13.41 0.99
CA LEU A 58 10.98 -12.48 -0.08
C LEU A 58 12.46 -12.12 0.02
N ASP A 59 13.22 -12.28 -1.07
CA ASP A 59 14.59 -11.79 -1.11
C ASP A 59 14.65 -10.28 -1.43
N LEU A 60 15.85 -9.69 -1.43
CA LEU A 60 16.00 -8.25 -1.66
C LEU A 60 15.60 -7.86 -3.10
N ASP A 61 15.86 -8.71 -4.08
CA ASP A 61 15.51 -8.46 -5.48
C ASP A 61 13.99 -8.45 -5.63
N ASP A 62 13.29 -9.38 -4.98
CA ASP A 62 11.83 -9.40 -4.93
C ASP A 62 11.26 -8.13 -4.26
N VAL A 63 11.90 -7.61 -3.20
CA VAL A 63 11.47 -6.36 -2.55
C VAL A 63 11.59 -5.20 -3.54
N GLU A 64 12.73 -5.08 -4.22
CA GLU A 64 12.95 -4.06 -5.24
C GLU A 64 11.91 -4.15 -6.36
N VAL A 65 11.62 -5.36 -6.83
CA VAL A 65 10.58 -5.60 -7.84
C VAL A 65 9.22 -5.15 -7.32
N LEU A 66 8.82 -5.54 -6.10
CA LEU A 66 7.54 -5.12 -5.52
C LEU A 66 7.45 -3.59 -5.37
N MET A 67 8.50 -2.93 -4.90
CA MET A 67 8.54 -1.48 -4.74
C MET A 67 8.46 -0.76 -6.09
N ALA A 68 9.20 -1.22 -7.10
CA ALA A 68 9.12 -0.70 -8.46
C ALA A 68 7.71 -0.84 -9.05
N GLN A 69 7.06 -1.97 -8.78
CA GLN A 69 5.69 -2.24 -9.21
C GLN A 69 4.67 -1.32 -8.53
N LEU A 70 4.78 -1.08 -7.23
CA LEU A 70 3.93 -0.12 -6.53
C LEU A 70 4.11 1.29 -7.10
N ARG A 71 5.36 1.72 -7.31
CA ARG A 71 5.69 3.06 -7.85
C ARG A 71 5.19 3.27 -9.28
N THR A 72 5.07 2.22 -10.09
CA THR A 72 4.73 2.33 -11.52
C THR A 72 3.29 1.95 -11.87
N ALA A 73 2.65 1.07 -11.12
CA ALA A 73 1.31 0.55 -11.41
C ALA A 73 0.23 1.06 -10.45
N ALA A 74 0.58 1.56 -9.27
CA ALA A 74 -0.36 2.19 -8.36
C ALA A 74 -0.55 3.67 -8.71
N VAL A 75 -1.63 4.26 -8.21
CA VAL A 75 -1.83 5.71 -8.25
C VAL A 75 -1.03 6.32 -7.10
N VAL A 76 0.14 6.85 -7.41
CA VAL A 76 0.99 7.54 -6.44
C VAL A 76 0.47 8.97 -6.25
N VAL A 77 0.20 9.34 -5.00
CA VAL A 77 -0.23 10.69 -4.62
C VAL A 77 0.70 11.25 -3.53
N ALA A 78 0.70 12.56 -3.34
CA ALA A 78 1.43 13.19 -2.23
C ALA A 78 0.89 12.70 -0.87
N ASP A 79 1.68 12.81 0.19
CA ASP A 79 1.20 12.52 1.54
C ASP A 79 0.01 13.42 1.93
N PRO A 80 -0.86 12.99 2.85
CA PRO A 80 -1.91 13.85 3.39
C PRO A 80 -1.31 15.01 4.19
N ASP A 81 -1.74 16.24 3.90
CA ASP A 81 -1.26 17.45 4.57
C ASP A 81 -1.80 17.58 6.01
N GLU A 82 -3.03 17.11 6.24
CA GLU A 82 -3.72 17.13 7.53
C GLU A 82 -3.93 15.69 8.00
N ILE A 83 -3.29 15.32 9.11
CA ILE A 83 -3.37 13.99 9.73
C ILE A 83 -3.99 14.17 11.13
N GLU A 84 -5.23 13.73 11.29
CA GLU A 84 -5.92 13.73 12.57
C GLU A 84 -5.63 12.44 13.35
N PRO A 85 -5.46 12.50 14.68
CA PRO A 85 -5.25 11.33 15.52
C PRO A 85 -6.54 10.57 15.77
N VAL A 86 -6.84 9.61 14.88
CA VAL A 86 -8.11 8.87 14.82
C VAL A 86 -7.93 7.36 14.98
N THR A 87 -6.71 6.84 14.86
CA THR A 87 -6.38 5.43 15.10
C THR A 87 -5.79 5.21 16.49
N ALA A 88 -5.68 3.94 16.90
CA ALA A 88 -5.04 3.58 18.16
C ALA A 88 -3.51 3.66 18.11
N ASP A 89 -2.91 3.40 16.94
CA ASP A 89 -1.49 3.65 16.66
C ASP A 89 -1.36 4.91 15.80
N PRO A 90 -0.76 6.00 16.31
CA PRO A 90 -0.59 7.25 15.56
C PRO A 90 0.16 7.10 14.23
N ARG A 91 0.91 6.00 14.05
CA ARG A 91 1.58 5.71 12.77
C ARG A 91 0.61 5.36 11.66
N ASP A 92 -0.62 4.95 11.99
CA ASP A 92 -1.64 4.56 11.02
C ASP A 92 -2.55 5.72 10.61
N ASP A 93 -2.49 6.87 11.32
CA ASP A 93 -3.39 7.99 11.08
C ASP A 93 -3.31 8.52 9.64
N TYR A 94 -2.12 8.50 9.03
CA TYR A 94 -1.94 8.93 7.64
C TYR A 94 -2.69 8.04 6.66
N LEU A 95 -2.88 6.75 6.95
CA LEU A 95 -3.62 5.83 6.08
C LEU A 95 -5.09 6.21 6.04
N VAL A 96 -5.66 6.58 7.20
CA VAL A 96 -7.06 7.05 7.29
C VAL A 96 -7.19 8.41 6.58
N ALA A 97 -6.28 9.35 6.84
CA ALA A 97 -6.27 10.65 6.17
C ALA A 97 -6.19 10.51 4.64
N LEU A 98 -5.29 9.65 4.15
CA LEU A 98 -5.14 9.33 2.73
C LEU A 98 -6.43 8.73 2.15
N ALA A 99 -7.00 7.72 2.81
CA ALA A 99 -8.23 7.08 2.35
C ALA A 99 -9.41 8.06 2.30
N VAL A 100 -9.56 8.93 3.30
CA VAL A 100 -10.61 9.95 3.34
C VAL A 100 -10.43 10.96 2.21
N ARG A 101 -9.19 11.46 1.98
CA ARG A 101 -8.88 12.41 0.92
C ARG A 101 -9.17 11.84 -0.46
N GLU A 102 -8.74 10.61 -0.72
CA GLU A 102 -8.88 9.97 -2.03
C GLU A 102 -10.29 9.43 -2.30
N ARG A 103 -11.08 9.15 -1.26
CA ARG A 103 -12.52 8.87 -1.39
C ARG A 103 -13.29 10.09 -1.91
N ARG A 104 -12.90 11.31 -1.52
CA ARG A 104 -13.59 12.56 -1.89
C ARG A 104 -13.27 13.02 -3.31
N ARG A 105 -12.11 12.62 -3.84
CA ARG A 105 -11.71 12.91 -5.23
C ARG A 105 -12.50 12.00 -6.18
N ARG A 106 -13.47 12.56 -6.91
CA ARG A 106 -14.18 11.84 -7.98
C ARG A 106 -13.20 11.47 -9.10
N PRO A 107 -13.33 10.28 -9.71
CA PRO A 107 -12.53 9.96 -10.88
C PRO A 107 -12.88 10.94 -12.00
N HIS A 108 -11.87 11.65 -12.51
CA HIS A 108 -11.97 12.27 -13.83
C HIS A 108 -12.00 11.11 -14.83
N LEU A 109 -13.20 10.70 -15.26
CA LEU A 109 -13.38 9.88 -16.46
C LEU A 109 -12.70 10.61 -17.61
N ARG A 110 -11.57 10.06 -18.08
CA ARG A 110 -11.08 10.26 -19.44
C ARG A 110 -11.48 9.04 -20.26
#